data_AF-A0A6C0BDX0-F1
#
_entry.id   AF-A0A6C0BDX0-F1
#
_cell.length_a   1.000
_cell.length_b   1.000
_cell.length_c   1.000
_cell.angle_alpha   90.00
_cell.angle_beta   90.00
_cell.angle_gamma   90.00
#
_symmetry.space_group_name_H-M   'P 1'
#
loop_
_entity.id
_entity.type
_entity.pdbx_description
1 polymer ?
#
loop_
_entity_poly.entity_id
_entity_poly.type
_entity_poly.pdbx_seq_one_letter_code
_entity_poly.pdbx_strand_id
1 'polypeptide(L)'
;MLSLLKRVFHEKVSWDSIIKNINNPIWIDENYDKIVSYYKKKEFETVTFESFFSVFLTQNPSLEVLEVLDVLNKHGFDFKNTSLYTMCCNPIFTIDLEIFKWFVDNKIIHKDDENSPELCVKFLQNGDLISFEKFKYIFELGFPCSLKFPIKISDIQVAEKILDYANEKKIPFEYTINFSKQILTIDFLKDYIDWTKKHSIKDKYFPSLYYLCFLGTPGLDILLENGYISPNQISFETFTEEVKQWLLEHGFTEFGKEKEVLLYAQIKNSKCEIYNKEES
;
A
#
# COMPACT_ATOMS: atom_id res chain seq x y z
N MET A 1 -38.44 36.71 -26.81
CA MET A 1 -39.09 36.33 -25.55
C MET A 1 -38.63 34.95 -25.06
N LEU A 2 -38.66 33.90 -25.90
CA LEU A 2 -38.01 32.59 -25.61
C LEU A 2 -36.49 32.66 -25.38
N SER A 3 -35.78 33.58 -26.04
CA SER A 3 -34.35 33.86 -25.79
C SER A 3 -34.07 34.61 -24.49
N LEU A 4 -35.04 35.39 -23.99
CA LEU A 4 -34.98 36.06 -22.69
C LEU A 4 -35.33 35.07 -21.56
N LEU A 5 -36.30 34.18 -21.77
CA LEU A 5 -36.60 33.10 -20.83
C LEU A 5 -35.48 32.05 -20.75
N LYS A 6 -34.79 31.73 -21.87
CA LYS A 6 -33.54 30.93 -21.83
C LYS A 6 -32.41 31.62 -21.04
N ARG A 7 -32.39 32.96 -20.98
CA ARG A 7 -31.48 33.76 -20.14
C ARG A 7 -31.95 33.86 -18.68
N VAL A 8 -33.25 33.74 -18.41
CA VAL A 8 -33.79 33.81 -17.04
C VAL A 8 -33.80 32.45 -16.34
N PHE A 9 -33.84 31.36 -17.11
CA PHE A 9 -33.49 30.01 -16.66
C PHE A 9 -31.99 29.70 -16.85
N HIS A 10 -31.12 30.70 -16.67
CA HIS A 10 -29.69 30.42 -16.48
C HIS A 10 -29.58 29.46 -15.29
N GLU A 11 -29.18 28.23 -15.56
CA GLU A 11 -28.83 27.22 -14.56
C GLU A 11 -28.07 27.91 -13.43
N LYS A 12 -28.74 28.09 -12.30
CA LYS A 12 -28.08 28.60 -11.11
C LYS A 12 -27.16 27.50 -10.66
N VAL A 13 -25.86 27.73 -10.80
CA VAL A 13 -24.87 26.94 -10.10
C VAL A 13 -25.18 27.05 -8.60
N SER A 14 -25.55 25.93 -8.02
CA SER A 14 -25.78 25.68 -6.59
C SER A 14 -24.82 24.62 -6.09
N TRP A 15 -24.68 24.49 -4.77
CA TRP A 15 -23.92 23.42 -4.13
C TRP A 15 -24.28 22.03 -4.66
N ASP A 16 -25.58 21.69 -4.71
CA ASP A 16 -26.04 20.38 -5.19
C ASP A 16 -25.66 20.13 -6.66
N SER A 17 -25.72 21.18 -7.50
CA SER A 17 -25.32 21.07 -8.89
C SER A 17 -23.81 20.87 -9.05
N ILE A 18 -23.00 21.50 -8.18
CA ILE A 18 -21.54 21.35 -8.17
C ILE A 18 -21.19 19.93 -7.76
N ILE A 19 -21.72 19.43 -6.63
CA ILE A 19 -21.46 18.05 -6.17
C ILE A 19 -21.84 17.04 -7.23
N LYS A 20 -23.03 17.18 -7.84
CA LYS A 20 -23.53 16.24 -8.84
C LYS A 20 -22.64 16.17 -10.09
N ASN A 21 -21.97 17.26 -10.44
CA ASN A 21 -21.23 17.38 -11.70
C ASN A 21 -19.72 17.56 -11.50
N ILE A 22 -19.18 17.35 -10.29
CA ILE A 22 -17.76 17.59 -10.00
C ILE A 22 -16.81 16.65 -10.77
N ASN A 23 -17.33 15.53 -11.29
CA ASN A 23 -16.62 14.61 -12.19
C ASN A 23 -16.99 14.78 -13.67
N ASN A 24 -17.76 15.82 -14.02
CA ASN A 24 -18.16 16.07 -15.40
C ASN A 24 -17.32 17.22 -15.99
N PRO A 25 -16.25 16.91 -16.76
CA PRO A 25 -15.33 17.91 -17.26
C PRO A 25 -16.01 18.93 -18.19
N ILE A 26 -16.97 18.48 -19.02
CA ILE A 26 -17.72 19.36 -19.92
C ILE A 26 -18.53 20.37 -19.11
N TRP A 27 -19.26 19.90 -18.10
CA TRP A 27 -20.09 20.78 -17.28
C TRP A 27 -19.25 21.79 -16.47
N ILE A 28 -18.11 21.35 -15.94
CA ILE A 28 -17.18 22.23 -15.22
C ILE A 28 -16.63 23.29 -16.17
N ASP A 29 -16.20 22.92 -17.37
CA ASP A 29 -15.67 23.85 -18.37
C ASP A 29 -16.70 24.93 -18.74
N GLU A 30 -17.95 24.53 -19.00
CA GLU A 30 -19.05 25.45 -19.34
C GLU A 30 -19.49 26.37 -18.18
N ASN A 31 -19.22 25.98 -16.93
CA ASN A 31 -19.73 26.68 -15.74
C ASN A 31 -18.64 27.23 -14.81
N TYR A 32 -17.35 27.14 -15.17
CA TYR A 32 -16.22 27.48 -14.31
C TYR A 32 -16.36 28.84 -13.61
N ASP A 33 -16.59 29.91 -14.38
CA ASP A 33 -16.73 31.28 -13.83
C ASP A 33 -17.88 31.41 -12.83
N LYS A 34 -18.98 30.68 -13.06
CA LYS A 34 -20.15 30.68 -12.17
C LYS A 34 -19.84 29.93 -10.88
N ILE A 35 -19.08 28.83 -10.94
CA ILE A 35 -18.62 28.07 -9.78
C ILE A 35 -17.70 28.94 -8.93
N VAL A 36 -16.68 29.57 -9.53
CA VAL A 36 -15.77 30.48 -8.81
C VAL A 36 -16.54 31.64 -8.19
N SER A 37 -17.51 32.22 -8.91
CA SER A 37 -18.36 33.30 -8.38
C SER A 37 -19.26 32.84 -7.25
N TYR A 38 -19.68 31.57 -7.22
CA TYR A 38 -20.48 31.01 -6.15
C TYR A 38 -19.71 30.99 -4.82
N TYR A 39 -18.46 30.53 -4.84
CA TYR A 39 -17.58 30.49 -3.65
C TYR A 39 -17.06 31.87 -3.22
N LYS A 40 -17.24 32.93 -4.03
CA LYS A 40 -16.96 34.33 -3.65
C LYS A 40 -18.10 35.02 -2.90
N LYS A 41 -19.27 34.39 -2.77
CA LYS A 41 -20.41 34.95 -2.02
C LYS A 41 -20.11 34.94 -0.52
N LYS A 42 -20.56 35.97 0.19
CA LYS A 42 -20.36 36.14 1.66
C LYS A 42 -20.80 34.93 2.51
N GLU A 43 -21.68 34.07 1.99
CA GLU A 43 -22.12 32.85 2.68
C GLU A 43 -21.03 31.77 2.79
N PHE A 44 -19.92 31.90 2.06
CA PHE A 44 -18.78 30.97 2.04
C PHE A 44 -17.48 31.63 2.52
N GLU A 45 -17.54 32.64 3.41
CA GLU A 45 -16.36 33.41 3.87
C GLU A 45 -15.17 32.54 4.34
N THR A 46 -15.40 31.27 4.71
CA THR A 46 -14.37 30.33 5.16
C THR A 46 -14.06 29.18 4.18
N VAL A 47 -14.81 28.99 3.10
CA VAL A 47 -14.63 27.87 2.15
C VAL A 47 -14.43 28.41 0.74
N THR A 48 -13.23 28.19 0.22
CA THR A 48 -12.84 28.54 -1.16
C THR A 48 -13.08 27.36 -2.10
N PHE A 49 -13.21 27.62 -3.41
CA PHE A 49 -13.33 26.55 -4.40
C PHE A 49 -12.08 25.66 -4.39
N GLU A 50 -10.92 26.26 -4.16
CA GLU A 50 -9.62 25.62 -4.00
C GLU A 50 -9.62 24.63 -2.82
N SER A 51 -10.10 25.07 -1.65
CA SER A 51 -10.21 24.18 -0.49
C SER A 51 -11.24 23.07 -0.67
N PHE A 52 -12.37 23.36 -1.33
CA PHE A 52 -13.38 22.34 -1.63
C PHE A 52 -12.81 21.26 -2.55
N PHE A 53 -12.20 21.66 -3.66
CA PHE A 53 -11.67 20.72 -4.64
C PHE A 53 -10.51 19.89 -4.08
N SER A 54 -9.64 20.47 -3.25
CA SER A 54 -8.57 19.73 -2.56
C SER A 54 -9.14 18.59 -1.69
N VAL A 55 -10.19 18.87 -0.91
CA VAL A 55 -10.87 17.85 -0.10
C VAL A 55 -11.51 16.79 -0.99
N PHE A 56 -12.19 17.22 -2.06
CA PHE A 56 -12.81 16.32 -3.04
C PHE A 56 -11.78 15.36 -3.66
N LEU A 57 -10.65 15.88 -4.13
CA LEU A 57 -9.59 15.10 -4.76
C LEU A 57 -8.91 14.15 -3.76
N THR A 58 -8.71 14.58 -2.52
CA THR A 58 -8.17 13.73 -1.44
C THR A 58 -9.09 12.54 -1.12
N GLN A 59 -10.39 12.68 -1.37
CA GLN A 59 -11.39 11.63 -1.19
C GLN A 59 -11.66 10.82 -2.46
N ASN A 60 -11.29 11.32 -3.64
CA ASN A 60 -11.55 10.68 -4.92
C ASN A 60 -10.35 10.81 -5.88
N PRO A 61 -9.16 10.32 -5.53
CA PRO A 61 -7.98 10.43 -6.39
C PRO A 61 -7.99 9.34 -7.46
N SER A 62 -9.03 9.30 -8.31
CA SER A 62 -9.23 8.31 -9.37
C SER A 62 -9.09 8.88 -10.80
N LEU A 63 -8.83 7.99 -11.78
CA LEU A 63 -8.75 8.36 -13.22
C LEU A 63 -9.94 9.19 -13.72
N GLU A 64 -11.13 9.04 -13.15
CA GLU A 64 -12.33 9.83 -13.51
C GLU A 64 -12.15 11.33 -13.30
N VAL A 65 -11.24 11.73 -12.41
CA VAL A 65 -10.95 13.14 -12.09
C VAL A 65 -9.87 13.72 -13.00
N LEU A 66 -9.16 12.92 -13.80
CA LEU A 66 -8.05 13.38 -14.65
C LEU A 66 -8.51 14.44 -15.66
N GLU A 67 -9.61 14.19 -16.37
CA GLU A 67 -10.16 15.16 -17.34
C GLU A 67 -10.65 16.45 -16.66
N VAL A 68 -11.09 16.35 -15.39
CA VAL A 68 -11.46 17.52 -14.60
C VAL A 68 -10.23 18.35 -14.23
N LEU A 69 -9.11 17.71 -13.88
CA LEU A 69 -7.84 18.40 -13.61
C LEU A 69 -7.38 19.19 -14.84
N ASP A 70 -7.48 18.62 -16.05
CA ASP A 70 -7.16 19.31 -17.30
C ASP A 70 -8.02 20.57 -17.50
N VAL A 71 -9.33 20.47 -17.25
CA VAL A 71 -10.25 21.61 -17.33
C VAL A 71 -9.89 22.67 -16.29
N LEU A 72 -9.60 22.29 -15.05
CA LEU A 72 -9.21 23.24 -14.01
C LEU A 72 -7.89 23.95 -14.35
N ASN A 73 -6.90 23.22 -14.86
CA ASN A 73 -5.62 23.79 -15.29
C ASN A 73 -5.78 24.74 -16.48
N LYS A 74 -6.60 24.37 -17.46
CA LYS A 74 -6.97 25.23 -18.60
C LYS A 74 -7.53 26.59 -18.14
N HIS A 75 -8.30 26.60 -17.06
CA HIS A 75 -8.89 27.81 -16.47
C HIS A 75 -7.99 28.52 -15.44
N GLY A 76 -6.75 28.08 -15.27
CA GLY A 76 -5.80 28.69 -14.34
C GLY A 76 -6.20 28.53 -12.86
N PHE A 77 -6.84 27.41 -12.52
CA PHE A 77 -7.17 27.08 -11.14
C PHE A 77 -5.92 27.05 -10.25
N ASP A 78 -6.00 27.65 -9.06
CA ASP A 78 -4.90 27.69 -8.11
C ASP A 78 -4.90 26.44 -7.21
N PHE A 79 -3.97 25.53 -7.49
CA PHE A 79 -3.81 24.29 -6.74
C PHE A 79 -3.04 24.44 -5.41
N LYS A 80 -2.87 25.66 -4.86
CA LYS A 80 -2.17 25.91 -3.58
C LYS A 80 -2.60 25.03 -2.40
N ASN A 81 -3.85 24.57 -2.40
CA ASN A 81 -4.42 23.76 -1.32
C ASN A 81 -4.33 22.25 -1.59
N THR A 82 -3.80 21.84 -2.74
CA THR A 82 -3.84 20.45 -3.23
C THR A 82 -2.47 19.80 -3.09
N SER A 83 -2.18 19.24 -1.91
CA SER A 83 -0.89 18.59 -1.61
C SER A 83 -0.87 17.12 -2.01
N LEU A 84 0.17 16.72 -2.75
CA LEU A 84 0.44 15.31 -3.08
C LEU A 84 0.68 14.48 -1.82
N TYR A 85 1.38 15.03 -0.82
CA TYR A 85 1.58 14.38 0.46
C TYR A 85 0.27 14.05 1.17
N THR A 86 -0.66 15.01 1.25
CA THR A 86 -1.99 14.77 1.87
C THR A 86 -2.77 13.68 1.15
N MET A 87 -2.79 13.71 -0.19
CA MET A 87 -3.43 12.65 -0.99
C MET A 87 -2.75 11.28 -0.75
N CYS A 88 -1.41 11.25 -0.67
CA CYS A 88 -0.63 10.06 -0.37
C CYS A 88 -0.65 9.65 1.12
N CYS A 89 -1.31 10.39 2.01
CA CYS A 89 -1.38 10.01 3.43
C CYS A 89 -2.78 9.59 3.84
N ASN A 90 -3.75 9.61 2.92
CA ASN A 90 -5.10 9.17 3.22
C ASN A 90 -5.16 7.63 3.28
N PRO A 91 -5.42 7.01 4.45
CA PRO A 91 -5.43 5.56 4.58
C PRO A 91 -6.63 4.89 3.89
N ILE A 92 -7.64 5.66 3.48
CA ILE A 92 -8.88 5.14 2.88
C ILE A 92 -8.77 5.08 1.35
N PHE A 93 -8.00 5.98 0.74
CA PHE A 93 -7.95 6.15 -0.71
C PHE A 93 -6.53 6.07 -1.24
N THR A 94 -6.39 5.45 -2.39
CA THR A 94 -5.12 5.25 -3.06
C THR A 94 -5.08 6.11 -4.31
N ILE A 95 -4.07 6.96 -4.43
CA ILE A 95 -3.90 7.83 -5.60
C ILE A 95 -3.49 7.02 -6.84
N ASP A 96 -4.21 7.23 -7.93
CA ASP A 96 -3.87 6.67 -9.24
C ASP A 96 -2.56 7.24 -9.79
N LEU A 97 -1.80 6.40 -10.51
CA LEU A 97 -0.51 6.80 -11.08
C LEU A 97 -0.67 7.98 -12.04
N GLU A 98 -1.69 7.96 -12.91
CA GLU A 98 -1.88 9.05 -13.89
C GLU A 98 -2.22 10.39 -13.24
N ILE A 99 -2.93 10.40 -12.09
CA ILE A 99 -3.15 11.65 -11.33
C ILE A 99 -1.83 12.13 -10.75
N PHE A 100 -1.05 11.24 -10.14
CA PHE A 100 0.26 11.62 -9.60
C PHE A 100 1.16 12.20 -10.71
N LYS A 101 1.21 11.54 -11.87
CA LYS A 101 1.93 12.03 -13.06
C LYS A 101 1.47 13.42 -13.45
N TRP A 102 0.16 13.62 -13.53
CA TRP A 102 -0.43 14.87 -13.93
C TRP A 102 0.02 16.04 -13.03
N PHE A 103 0.03 15.87 -11.71
CA PHE A 103 0.50 16.91 -10.78
C PHE A 103 1.99 17.23 -11.00
N VAL A 104 2.82 16.20 -11.17
CA VAL A 104 4.26 16.39 -11.37
C VAL A 104 4.56 17.03 -12.72
N ASP A 105 3.97 16.54 -13.80
CA ASP A 105 4.20 17.02 -15.17
C ASP A 105 3.73 18.49 -15.33
N ASN A 106 2.68 18.88 -14.61
CA ASN A 106 2.20 20.27 -14.54
C ASN A 106 2.92 21.14 -13.50
N LYS A 107 3.95 20.62 -12.81
CA LYS A 107 4.74 21.31 -11.78
C LYS A 107 3.90 21.84 -10.62
N ILE A 108 2.84 21.12 -10.28
CA ILE A 108 1.98 21.41 -9.13
C ILE A 108 2.52 20.60 -7.94
N ILE A 109 3.71 20.97 -7.49
CA ILE A 109 4.39 20.35 -6.34
C ILE A 109 4.60 21.44 -5.30
N HIS A 110 4.11 21.22 -4.07
CA HIS A 110 4.31 22.18 -2.99
C HIS A 110 5.69 22.01 -2.35
N LYS A 111 6.18 23.05 -1.67
CA LYS A 111 7.44 22.97 -0.92
C LYS A 111 7.48 21.81 0.09
N ASP A 112 6.35 21.50 0.69
CA ASP A 112 6.23 20.38 1.64
C ASP A 112 6.33 19.02 0.91
N ASP A 113 5.91 18.96 -0.35
CA ASP A 113 6.05 17.77 -1.21
C ASP A 113 7.50 17.61 -1.70
N GLU A 114 8.15 18.71 -2.14
CA GLU A 114 9.54 18.72 -2.62
C GLU A 114 10.55 18.29 -1.54
N ASN A 115 10.30 18.69 -0.28
CA ASN A 115 11.17 18.39 0.85
C ASN A 115 10.80 17.11 1.59
N SER A 116 9.81 16.35 1.11
CA SER A 116 9.38 15.11 1.76
C SER A 116 10.06 13.90 1.10
N PRO A 117 11.18 13.39 1.65
CA PRO A 117 11.75 12.11 1.22
C PRO A 117 10.75 10.95 1.42
N GLU A 118 9.74 11.14 2.27
CA GLU A 118 8.70 10.16 2.54
C GLU A 118 7.61 10.13 1.47
N LEU A 119 7.42 11.19 0.66
CA LEU A 119 6.36 11.24 -0.35
C LEU A 119 6.47 10.08 -1.35
N CYS A 120 7.68 9.78 -1.81
CA CYS A 120 7.93 8.66 -2.70
C CYS A 120 7.63 7.31 -2.05
N VAL A 121 8.03 7.17 -0.79
CA VAL A 121 7.77 5.95 -0.02
C VAL A 121 6.27 5.77 0.17
N LYS A 122 5.56 6.83 0.54
CA LYS A 122 4.10 6.85 0.69
C LYS A 122 3.42 6.50 -0.61
N PHE A 123 3.82 7.11 -1.73
CA PHE A 123 3.24 6.80 -3.02
C PHE A 123 3.48 5.35 -3.45
N LEU A 124 4.71 4.84 -3.29
CA LEU A 124 5.02 3.42 -3.54
C LEU A 124 4.24 2.48 -2.60
N GLN A 125 3.94 2.90 -1.37
CA GLN A 125 3.21 2.09 -0.38
C GLN A 125 1.68 2.20 -0.47
N ASN A 126 1.14 3.25 -1.09
CA ASN A 126 -0.28 3.44 -1.37
C ASN A 126 -0.71 2.65 -2.60
N GLY A 127 -1.92 2.09 -2.56
CA GLY A 127 -2.42 1.24 -3.64
C GLY A 127 -2.21 -0.23 -3.35
N ASP A 128 -3.09 -1.05 -3.92
CA ASP A 128 -2.78 -2.45 -4.12
C ASP A 128 -1.59 -2.52 -5.07
N LEU A 129 -0.50 -3.17 -4.60
CA LEU A 129 0.59 -3.73 -5.40
C LEU A 129 1.41 -2.74 -6.25
N ILE A 130 2.73 -2.75 -6.06
CA ILE A 130 3.63 -1.93 -6.87
C ILE A 130 3.70 -2.51 -8.28
N SER A 131 3.41 -1.70 -9.30
CA SER A 131 3.74 -2.00 -10.70
C SER A 131 5.14 -1.48 -11.06
N PHE A 132 5.74 -2.07 -12.09
CA PHE A 132 7.04 -1.62 -12.58
C PHE A 132 6.98 -0.19 -13.11
N GLU A 133 5.90 0.17 -13.78
CA GLU A 133 5.65 1.49 -14.36
C GLU A 133 5.58 2.58 -13.27
N LYS A 134 4.92 2.26 -12.16
CA LYS A 134 4.85 3.14 -10.99
C LYS A 134 6.22 3.36 -10.36
N PHE A 135 7.00 2.28 -10.22
CA PHE A 135 8.37 2.35 -9.71
C PHE A 135 9.28 3.20 -10.61
N LYS A 136 9.29 2.89 -11.92
CA LYS A 136 10.12 3.56 -12.92
C LYS A 136 9.84 5.06 -12.96
N TYR A 137 8.56 5.46 -13.01
CA TYR A 137 8.19 6.87 -13.10
C TYR A 137 8.71 7.68 -11.90
N ILE A 138 8.49 7.20 -10.67
CA ILE A 138 8.96 7.88 -9.45
C ILE A 138 10.47 8.07 -9.45
N PHE A 139 11.20 7.04 -9.87
CA PHE A 139 12.65 7.12 -9.93
C PHE A 139 13.14 8.11 -10.99
N GLU A 140 12.54 8.11 -12.20
CA GLU A 140 12.93 9.01 -13.30
C GLU A 140 12.66 10.49 -12.98
N LEU A 141 11.72 10.79 -12.07
CA LEU A 141 11.44 12.15 -11.62
C LEU A 141 12.49 12.74 -10.67
N GLY A 142 13.53 11.99 -10.29
CA GLY A 142 14.65 12.53 -9.53
C GLY A 142 14.34 12.81 -8.06
N PHE A 143 13.21 12.30 -7.54
CA PHE A 143 13.02 12.26 -6.11
C PHE A 143 14.17 11.44 -5.49
N PRO A 144 14.82 11.91 -4.40
CA PRO A 144 15.95 11.23 -3.78
C PRO A 144 15.47 9.93 -3.11
N CYS A 145 15.36 8.88 -3.91
CA CYS A 145 14.98 7.55 -3.45
C CYS A 145 16.23 6.83 -2.93
N SER A 146 16.58 7.09 -1.67
CA SER A 146 17.23 6.07 -0.86
C SER A 146 16.14 5.06 -0.49
N LEU A 147 15.98 4.01 -1.28
CA LEU A 147 15.02 2.93 -1.03
C LEU A 147 15.56 2.01 0.07
N LYS A 148 15.58 2.55 1.29
CA LYS A 148 15.79 1.82 2.55
C LYS A 148 14.48 1.21 3.08
N PHE A 149 13.42 1.21 2.27
CA PHE A 149 12.08 0.86 2.70
C PHE A 149 11.52 -0.31 1.90
N PRO A 150 10.68 -1.15 2.52
CA PRO A 150 10.05 -2.27 1.84
C PRO A 150 9.18 -1.86 0.67
N ILE A 151 9.36 -2.55 -0.46
CA ILE A 151 8.48 -2.51 -1.62
C ILE A 151 7.52 -3.70 -1.51
N LYS A 152 6.22 -3.44 -1.50
CA LYS A 152 5.17 -4.47 -1.57
C LYS A 152 5.11 -5.02 -3.00
N ILE A 153 5.58 -6.25 -3.19
CA ILE A 153 5.56 -6.92 -4.48
C ILE A 153 4.54 -8.06 -4.43
N SER A 154 3.64 -8.10 -5.41
CA SER A 154 2.70 -9.21 -5.63
C SER A 154 3.18 -10.27 -6.59
N ASP A 155 4.13 -9.90 -7.44
CA ASP A 155 4.46 -10.63 -8.63
C ASP A 155 5.98 -10.62 -8.81
N ILE A 156 6.57 -11.81 -8.81
CA ILE A 156 8.02 -11.99 -8.98
C ILE A 156 8.51 -11.44 -10.32
N GLN A 157 7.68 -11.42 -11.37
CA GLN A 157 8.04 -10.80 -12.64
C GLN A 157 8.18 -9.28 -12.51
N VAL A 158 7.36 -8.65 -11.67
CA VAL A 158 7.51 -7.22 -11.36
C VAL A 158 8.76 -6.99 -10.52
N ALA A 159 9.06 -7.89 -9.56
CA ALA A 159 10.30 -7.86 -8.80
C ALA A 159 11.54 -7.87 -9.72
N GLU A 160 11.56 -8.79 -10.70
CA GLU A 160 12.66 -8.93 -11.66
C GLU A 160 12.87 -7.64 -12.45
N LYS A 161 11.79 -7.06 -13.00
CA LYS A 161 11.87 -5.81 -13.77
C LYS A 161 12.40 -4.64 -12.93
N ILE A 162 11.96 -4.53 -11.67
CA ILE A 162 12.45 -3.50 -10.74
C ILE A 162 13.94 -3.68 -10.45
N LEU A 163 14.37 -4.92 -10.16
CA LEU A 163 15.77 -5.26 -9.90
C LEU A 163 16.66 -4.97 -11.12
N ASP A 164 16.25 -5.40 -12.31
CA ASP A 164 16.98 -5.16 -13.55
C ASP A 164 17.18 -3.65 -13.79
N TYR A 165 16.11 -2.87 -13.64
CA TYR A 165 16.16 -1.43 -13.80
C TYR A 165 17.04 -0.75 -12.73
N ALA A 166 16.94 -1.18 -11.47
CA ALA A 166 17.75 -0.64 -10.39
C ALA A 166 19.25 -0.92 -10.59
N ASN A 167 19.59 -2.13 -11.06
CA ASN A 167 20.96 -2.50 -11.42
C ASN A 167 21.47 -1.66 -12.61
N GLU A 168 20.65 -1.50 -13.66
CA GLU A 168 20.99 -0.67 -14.83
C GLU A 168 21.30 0.78 -14.42
N LYS A 169 20.46 1.36 -13.55
CA LYS A 169 20.59 2.75 -13.09
C LYS A 169 21.53 2.93 -11.89
N LYS A 170 22.14 1.85 -11.38
CA LYS A 170 23.02 1.85 -10.20
C LYS A 170 22.36 2.45 -8.95
N ILE A 171 21.09 2.13 -8.73
CA ILE A 171 20.31 2.61 -7.58
C ILE A 171 20.67 1.75 -6.36
N PRO A 172 21.11 2.33 -5.24
CA PRO A 172 21.24 1.58 -3.99
C PRO A 172 19.85 1.19 -3.47
N PHE A 173 19.60 -0.12 -3.37
CA PHE A 173 18.30 -0.68 -3.04
C PHE A 173 18.42 -1.76 -1.95
N GLU A 174 17.60 -1.66 -0.90
CA GLU A 174 17.40 -2.73 0.08
C GLU A 174 16.07 -3.43 -0.20
N TYR A 175 16.13 -4.73 -0.51
CA TYR A 175 14.94 -5.54 -0.76
C TYR A 175 14.28 -5.88 0.56
N THR A 176 13.03 -5.47 0.67
CA THR A 176 12.14 -6.00 1.68
C THR A 176 10.77 -6.17 1.07
N ILE A 177 10.28 -7.41 1.00
CA ILE A 177 8.91 -7.66 0.56
C ILE A 177 8.00 -7.59 1.78
N ASN A 178 7.00 -6.71 1.70
CA ASN A 178 5.89 -6.73 2.63
C ASN A 178 4.76 -7.54 2.01
N PHE A 179 4.46 -8.68 2.63
CA PHE A 179 3.44 -9.62 2.20
C PHE A 179 2.07 -9.10 2.62
N SER A 180 1.18 -8.85 1.66
CA SER A 180 -0.24 -8.70 1.96
C SER A 180 -0.86 -10.09 2.09
N LYS A 181 -1.80 -10.26 3.03
CA LYS A 181 -2.55 -11.51 3.22
C LYS A 181 -3.28 -11.99 1.96
N GLN A 182 -3.53 -11.09 1.00
CA GLN A 182 -4.26 -11.39 -0.23
C GLN A 182 -3.37 -12.04 -1.29
N ILE A 183 -2.04 -11.94 -1.17
CA ILE A 183 -1.09 -12.41 -2.20
C ILE A 183 -0.27 -13.61 -1.71
N LEU A 184 -0.21 -13.81 -0.38
CA LEU A 184 0.62 -14.84 0.23
C LEU A 184 0.02 -16.23 -0.03
N THR A 185 0.38 -16.84 -1.15
CA THR A 185 0.14 -18.24 -1.49
C THR A 185 1.42 -19.07 -1.34
N ILE A 186 1.27 -20.40 -1.29
CA ILE A 186 2.42 -21.32 -1.25
C ILE A 186 3.29 -21.18 -2.50
N ASP A 187 2.68 -21.05 -3.68
CA ASP A 187 3.41 -20.94 -4.94
C ASP A 187 4.20 -19.63 -5.00
N PHE A 188 3.56 -18.51 -4.61
CA PHE A 188 4.26 -17.23 -4.52
C PHE A 188 5.44 -17.28 -3.55
N LEU A 189 5.28 -17.96 -2.40
CA LEU A 189 6.36 -18.12 -1.45
C LEU A 189 7.55 -18.89 -2.03
N LYS A 190 7.30 -19.97 -2.78
CA LYS A 190 8.37 -20.75 -3.43
C LYS A 190 9.09 -19.92 -4.48
N ASP A 191 8.34 -19.30 -5.38
CA ASP A 191 8.89 -18.45 -6.43
C ASP A 191 9.72 -17.30 -5.85
N TYR A 192 9.26 -16.72 -4.73
CA TYR A 192 10.00 -15.69 -4.02
C TYR A 192 11.35 -16.19 -3.47
N ILE A 193 11.35 -17.33 -2.78
CA ILE A 193 12.57 -17.89 -2.19
C ILE A 193 13.58 -18.24 -3.27
N ASP A 194 13.13 -18.84 -4.37
CA ASP A 194 14.01 -19.16 -5.50
C ASP A 194 14.56 -17.89 -6.14
N TRP A 195 13.73 -16.86 -6.27
CA TRP A 195 14.14 -15.55 -6.77
C TRP A 195 15.18 -14.86 -5.88
N THR A 196 15.01 -14.84 -4.56
CA THR A 196 16.00 -14.21 -3.66
C THR A 196 17.33 -14.96 -3.67
N LYS A 197 17.30 -16.30 -3.71
CA LYS A 197 18.50 -17.13 -3.86
C LYS A 197 19.21 -16.86 -5.18
N LYS A 198 18.48 -16.84 -6.30
CA LYS A 198 19.01 -16.55 -7.64
C LYS A 198 19.81 -15.25 -7.64
N HIS A 199 19.33 -14.24 -6.93
CA HIS A 199 19.92 -12.90 -6.91
C HIS A 199 20.80 -12.61 -5.68
N SER A 200 21.06 -13.61 -4.84
CA SER A 200 21.86 -13.46 -3.60
C SER A 200 21.37 -12.33 -2.68
N ILE A 201 20.05 -12.11 -2.65
CA ILE A 201 19.41 -11.08 -1.84
C ILE A 201 19.38 -11.53 -0.38
N LYS A 202 20.01 -10.76 0.50
CA LYS A 202 19.91 -10.97 1.95
C LYS A 202 18.65 -10.29 2.47
N ASP A 203 17.55 -11.04 2.54
CA ASP A 203 16.31 -10.53 3.11
C ASP A 203 16.43 -10.42 4.64
N LYS A 204 16.44 -9.19 5.15
CA LYS A 204 16.54 -8.90 6.59
C LYS A 204 15.18 -8.82 7.27
N TYR A 205 14.09 -8.69 6.52
CA TYR A 205 12.75 -8.55 7.09
C TYR A 205 11.77 -9.53 6.45
N PHE A 206 12.16 -10.80 6.49
CA PHE A 206 11.26 -11.89 6.22
C PHE A 206 10.00 -11.77 7.12
N PRO A 207 8.79 -12.09 6.62
CA PRO A 207 7.54 -11.87 7.33
C PRO A 207 7.60 -12.42 8.73
N SER A 208 7.09 -11.64 9.68
CA SER A 208 6.94 -12.11 11.05
C SER A 208 6.12 -13.40 11.08
N LEU A 209 6.43 -14.28 12.04
CA LEU A 209 5.71 -15.54 12.26
C LEU A 209 4.18 -15.37 12.31
N TYR A 210 3.69 -14.17 12.65
CA TYR A 210 2.28 -13.79 12.62
C TYR A 210 1.62 -13.90 11.23
N TYR A 211 2.33 -13.63 10.13
CA TYR A 211 1.79 -13.81 8.78
C TYR A 211 1.79 -15.28 8.34
N LEU A 212 2.46 -16.16 9.09
CA LEU A 212 2.58 -17.59 8.77
C LEU A 212 1.33 -18.37 9.16
N CYS A 213 0.49 -17.81 10.05
CA CYS A 213 -0.82 -18.38 10.39
C CYS A 213 -1.72 -18.59 9.15
N PHE A 214 -1.46 -17.86 8.06
CA PHE A 214 -2.29 -17.88 6.83
C PHE A 214 -1.85 -18.93 5.81
N LEU A 215 -0.62 -19.43 5.87
CA LEU A 215 -0.09 -20.41 4.92
C LEU A 215 -0.28 -21.86 5.36
N GLY A 216 -0.63 -22.08 6.62
CA GLY A 216 -0.73 -23.41 7.21
C GLY A 216 0.62 -24.12 7.32
N THR A 217 0.57 -25.42 7.63
CA THR A 217 1.74 -26.29 7.79
C THR A 217 2.65 -26.34 6.54
N PRO A 218 2.14 -26.37 5.28
CA PRO A 218 3.02 -26.44 4.11
C PRO A 218 3.88 -25.19 3.93
N GLY A 219 3.40 -24.02 4.35
CA GLY A 219 4.21 -22.80 4.32
C GLY A 219 5.33 -22.86 5.34
N LEU A 220 5.06 -23.38 6.53
CA LEU A 220 6.06 -23.51 7.59
C LEU A 220 7.18 -24.48 7.20
N ASP A 221 6.85 -25.60 6.54
CA ASP A 221 7.85 -26.55 6.00
C ASP A 221 8.83 -25.83 5.07
N ILE A 222 8.32 -25.10 4.07
CA ILE A 222 9.14 -24.36 3.11
C ILE A 222 10.06 -23.37 3.82
N LEU A 223 9.57 -22.68 4.85
CA LEU A 223 10.38 -21.70 5.57
C LEU A 223 11.45 -22.33 6.43
N LEU A 224 11.14 -23.43 7.09
CA LEU A 224 12.09 -24.17 7.92
C LEU A 224 13.20 -24.77 7.05
N GLU A 225 12.84 -25.41 5.92
CA GLU A 225 13.79 -25.98 4.96
C GLU A 225 14.76 -24.93 4.39
N ASN A 226 14.28 -23.70 4.24
CA ASN A 226 15.07 -22.59 3.70
C ASN A 226 15.75 -21.73 4.77
N GLY A 227 15.63 -22.09 6.05
CA GLY A 227 16.30 -21.41 7.17
C GLY A 227 15.75 -20.02 7.50
N TYR A 228 14.55 -19.68 7.04
CA TYR A 228 13.89 -18.41 7.36
C TYR A 228 13.27 -18.40 8.76
N ILE A 229 12.92 -19.58 9.26
CA ILE A 229 12.51 -19.80 10.64
C ILE A 229 13.41 -20.86 11.26
N SER A 230 13.61 -20.77 12.57
CA SER A 230 14.35 -21.74 13.36
C SER A 230 13.60 -21.98 14.67
N PRO A 231 13.68 -23.19 15.25
CA PRO A 231 13.04 -23.49 16.53
C PRO A 231 13.39 -22.44 17.59
N ASN A 232 12.38 -21.72 18.07
CA ASN A 232 12.50 -20.66 19.06
C ASN A 232 11.24 -20.60 19.94
N GLN A 233 11.25 -19.67 20.91
CA GLN A 233 10.06 -19.36 21.69
C GLN A 233 9.11 -18.46 20.89
N ILE A 234 7.84 -18.87 20.75
CA ILE A 234 6.80 -18.14 20.03
C ILE A 234 5.48 -18.16 20.81
N SER A 235 4.60 -17.17 20.56
CA SER A 235 3.26 -17.18 21.15
C SER A 235 2.32 -18.02 20.28
N PHE A 236 1.61 -18.97 20.89
CA PHE A 236 0.68 -19.83 20.16
C PHE A 236 -0.71 -19.22 19.96
N GLU A 237 -1.03 -18.09 20.60
CA GLU A 237 -2.38 -17.51 20.67
C GLU A 237 -3.04 -17.31 19.30
N THR A 238 -2.25 -17.06 18.25
CA THR A 238 -2.73 -16.71 16.92
C THR A 238 -2.75 -17.87 15.93
N PHE A 239 -2.35 -19.08 16.32
CA PHE A 239 -2.25 -20.24 15.43
C PHE A 239 -3.42 -21.21 15.56
N THR A 240 -3.71 -21.94 14.48
CA THR A 240 -4.63 -23.08 14.52
C THR A 240 -3.99 -24.25 15.29
N GLU A 241 -4.80 -25.17 15.82
CA GLU A 241 -4.28 -26.36 16.52
C GLU A 241 -3.36 -27.21 15.64
N GLU A 242 -3.66 -27.32 14.35
CA GLU A 242 -2.79 -28.00 13.38
C GLU A 242 -1.39 -27.38 13.33
N VAL A 243 -1.32 -26.05 13.22
CA VAL A 243 -0.05 -25.33 13.18
C VAL A 243 0.67 -25.41 14.53
N LYS A 244 -0.04 -25.32 15.66
CA LYS A 244 0.57 -25.49 16.99
C LYS A 244 1.21 -26.87 17.13
N GLN A 245 0.51 -27.91 16.71
CA GLN A 245 1.03 -29.28 16.76
C GLN A 245 2.28 -29.43 15.89
N TRP A 246 2.24 -28.91 14.66
CA TRP A 246 3.42 -28.88 13.78
C TRP A 246 4.60 -28.15 14.42
N LEU A 247 4.37 -26.97 15.02
CA LEU A 247 5.40 -26.18 15.70
C LEU A 247 6.05 -26.97 16.84
N LEU A 248 5.25 -27.63 17.67
CA LEU A 248 5.74 -28.48 18.75
C LEU A 248 6.57 -29.68 18.23
N GLU A 249 6.11 -30.33 17.17
CA GLU A 249 6.82 -31.45 16.53
C GLU A 249 8.17 -31.04 15.94
N HIS A 250 8.28 -29.80 15.49
CA HIS A 250 9.52 -29.22 14.95
C HIS A 250 10.34 -28.48 16.01
N GLY A 251 10.04 -28.66 17.29
CA GLY A 251 10.87 -28.19 18.41
C GLY A 251 10.71 -26.73 18.81
N PHE A 252 9.69 -26.04 18.28
CA PHE A 252 9.31 -24.71 18.78
C PHE A 252 8.67 -24.83 20.16
N THR A 253 8.83 -23.79 20.98
CA THR A 253 8.28 -23.76 22.36
C THR A 253 7.39 -22.54 22.56
N GLU A 254 6.37 -22.66 23.42
CA GLU A 254 5.46 -21.55 23.70
C GLU A 254 6.05 -20.61 24.76
N PHE A 255 5.92 -19.28 24.54
CA PHE A 255 6.28 -18.29 25.57
C PHE A 255 5.54 -18.55 26.88
N GLY A 256 6.27 -18.54 28.00
CA GLY A 256 5.69 -18.69 29.34
C GLY A 256 5.35 -20.13 29.77
N LYS A 257 5.63 -21.15 28.94
CA LYS A 257 5.36 -22.56 29.24
C LYS A 257 6.58 -23.44 29.48
N GLU A 258 7.65 -22.89 30.06
CA GLU A 258 8.82 -23.69 30.49
C GLU A 258 8.45 -24.83 31.47
N LYS A 259 7.29 -24.74 32.15
CA LYS A 259 6.82 -25.77 33.09
C LYS A 259 6.00 -26.92 32.48
N GLU A 260 5.32 -26.75 31.35
CA GLU A 260 4.45 -27.81 30.79
C GLU A 260 5.19 -28.79 29.87
N VAL A 261 6.19 -28.31 29.12
CA VAL A 261 7.00 -29.15 28.22
C VAL A 261 7.84 -30.16 29.00
N LEU A 262 8.40 -29.76 30.15
CA LEU A 262 9.09 -30.67 31.07
C LEU A 262 8.14 -31.74 31.64
N LEU A 263 6.88 -31.39 31.89
CA LEU A 263 5.88 -32.33 32.40
C LEU A 263 5.49 -33.37 31.35
N TYR A 264 5.29 -32.96 30.08
CA TYR A 264 5.00 -33.88 28.98
C TYR A 264 6.17 -34.83 28.67
N ALA A 265 7.41 -34.34 28.71
CA ALA A 265 8.61 -35.15 28.54
C ALA A 265 8.80 -36.16 29.69
N GLN A 266 8.52 -35.75 30.94
CA GLN A 266 8.51 -36.65 32.09
C GLN A 266 7.43 -37.72 31.96
N ILE A 267 6.19 -37.37 31.61
CA ILE A 267 5.08 -38.32 31.44
C ILE A 267 5.35 -39.34 30.32
N LYS A 268 5.99 -38.93 29.21
CA LYS A 268 6.36 -39.83 28.11
C LYS A 268 7.45 -40.83 28.52
N ASN A 269 8.42 -40.40 29.32
CA ASN A 269 9.46 -41.29 29.89
C ASN A 269 8.91 -42.22 30.98
N SER A 270 7.97 -41.75 31.82
CA SER A 270 7.33 -42.59 32.85
C SER A 270 6.47 -43.71 32.26
N LYS A 271 5.88 -43.53 31.08
CA LYS A 271 5.12 -44.60 30.40
C LYS A 271 6.02 -45.68 29.77
N CYS A 272 7.27 -45.36 29.41
CA CYS A 272 8.24 -46.38 28.94
C CYS A 272 8.79 -47.24 30.09
N GLU A 273 8.87 -46.72 31.32
CA GLU A 273 9.36 -47.50 32.47
C GLU A 273 8.32 -48.45 33.07
N ILE A 274 7.02 -48.15 32.90
CA ILE A 274 5.94 -49.01 33.43
C ILE A 274 5.79 -50.30 32.59
N TYR A 275 6.11 -50.28 31.30
CA TYR A 275 6.05 -51.48 30.45
C TYR A 275 7.28 -52.40 30.55
N ASN A 276 8.40 -51.94 31.12
CA ASN A 276 9.62 -52.75 31.25
C ASN A 276 9.78 -53.43 32.62
N LYS A 277 8.80 -53.29 33.53
CA LYS A 277 8.81 -53.95 34.86
C LYS A 277 7.81 -55.10 35.01
N GLU A 278 7.02 -55.41 33.98
CA GLU A 278 6.09 -56.55 34.01
C GLU A 278 6.60 -57.79 33.25
N GLU A 279 7.84 -57.79 32.74
CA GLU A 279 8.48 -58.97 32.11
C GLU A 279 9.88 -59.27 32.68
N SER A 280 10.04 -59.27 34.01
CA SER A 280 11.29 -59.73 34.68
C SER A 280 11.00 -60.59 35.89
#